data_AF-A0A970V3H6-F1
#
_entry.id   AF-A0A970V3H6-F1
#
_cell.length_a   1.000
_cell.length_b   1.000
_cell.length_c   1.000
_cell.angle_alpha   90.00
_cell.angle_beta   90.00
_cell.angle_gamma   90.00
#
_symmetry.space_group_name_H-M   'P 1'
#
loop_
_entity.id
_entity.type
_entity.pdbx_description
1 polymer ?
#
loop_
_entity_poly.entity_id
_entity_poly.type
_entity_poly.pdbx_seq_one_letter_code
_entity_poly.pdbx_strand_id
1 'polypeptide(L)'
;MAGNASSYLRNNLLDHSLGTAAYTMPSAVYLAAYVGDPGETGVEVSTLDTGYARQAVTFAGASAGSAASNAEVAFPVATANWGTVSHLALFDAQSGGNLLWYGPMATAKAI
;
A
#
# COMPACT_ATOMS: atom_id res chain seq x y z
N MET A 1 -2.63 14.26 -6.39
CA MET A 1 -1.41 13.50 -6.00
C MET A 1 -0.47 14.39 -5.20
N ALA A 2 -0.93 14.89 -4.05
CA ALA A 2 -0.10 15.47 -3.00
C ALA A 2 -0.67 14.89 -1.70
N GLY A 3 0.02 13.93 -1.08
CA GLY A 3 -0.44 13.23 0.13
C GLY A 3 -0.24 11.72 0.15
N ASN A 4 0.00 11.08 -1.00
CA ASN A 4 -0.06 9.61 -1.11
C ASN A 4 1.20 8.86 -0.60
N ALA A 5 2.30 9.54 -0.27
CA ALA A 5 3.51 8.90 0.26
C ALA A 5 3.52 9.01 1.79
N SER A 6 3.86 7.93 2.49
CA SER A 6 3.99 7.95 3.94
C SER A 6 5.13 8.86 4.40
N SER A 7 5.07 9.34 5.65
CA SER A 7 6.17 10.10 6.26
C SER A 7 7.48 9.31 6.26
N TYR A 8 7.40 7.98 6.45
CA TYR A 8 8.55 7.07 6.36
C TYR A 8 9.22 7.15 4.98
N LEU A 9 8.44 6.96 3.90
CA LEU A 9 8.99 6.96 2.56
C LEU A 9 9.52 8.34 2.17
N ARG A 10 8.80 9.41 2.54
CA ARG A 10 9.19 10.79 2.25
C ARG A 10 10.55 11.14 2.85
N ASN A 11 10.78 10.80 4.12
CA ASN A 11 12.05 11.10 4.79
C ASN A 11 13.20 10.31 4.15
N ASN A 12 13.00 9.00 3.91
CA ASN A 12 14.04 8.16 3.32
C ASN A 12 14.40 8.58 1.88
N LEU A 13 13.40 8.93 1.05
CA LEU A 13 13.66 9.43 -0.31
C LEU A 13 14.35 10.79 -0.29
N LEU A 14 13.97 11.67 0.65
CA LEU A 14 14.64 12.95 0.83
C LEU A 14 16.11 12.76 1.20
N ASP A 15 16.39 11.94 2.21
CA ASP A 15 17.76 11.65 2.65
C ASP A 15 18.59 11.00 1.55
N HIS A 16 18.00 10.07 0.80
CA HIS A 16 18.65 9.44 -0.34
C HIS A 16 18.99 10.42 -1.45
N SER A 17 18.06 11.34 -1.78
CA SER A 17 18.27 12.35 -2.81
C SER A 17 19.28 13.43 -2.42
N LEU A 18 19.42 13.72 -1.12
CA LEU A 18 20.38 14.68 -0.58
C LEU A 18 21.73 14.06 -0.22
N GLY A 19 21.88 12.74 -0.35
CA GLY A 19 23.11 12.01 -0.06
C GLY A 19 23.43 11.89 1.44
N THR A 20 22.45 12.08 2.32
CA THR A 20 22.63 12.01 3.78
C THR A 20 22.50 10.59 4.30
N ALA A 21 21.67 9.76 3.67
CA ALA A 21 21.54 8.33 3.97
C ALA A 21 21.11 7.54 2.72
N ALA A 22 21.46 6.26 2.63
CA ALA A 22 20.99 5.41 1.54
C ALA A 22 19.61 4.81 1.87
N TYR A 23 18.64 4.96 0.96
CA TYR A 23 17.41 4.20 1.00
C TYR A 23 17.57 2.92 0.17
N THR A 24 17.56 1.77 0.83
CA THR A 24 17.57 0.47 0.15
C THR A 24 16.17 0.17 -0.36
N MET A 25 16.05 -0.12 -1.66
CA MET A 25 14.76 -0.47 -2.24
C MET A 25 14.16 -1.72 -1.57
N PRO A 26 12.82 -1.78 -1.38
CA PRO A 26 12.15 -2.99 -0.93
C PRO A 26 12.39 -4.16 -1.89
N SER A 27 12.61 -5.37 -1.35
CA SER A 27 12.74 -6.59 -2.16
C SER A 27 11.41 -7.04 -2.76
N ALA A 28 10.30 -6.69 -2.13
CA ALA A 28 8.95 -6.88 -2.61
C ALA A 28 8.05 -5.74 -2.12
N VAL A 29 6.96 -5.48 -2.84
CA VAL A 29 5.93 -4.51 -2.44
C VAL A 29 4.60 -5.24 -2.38
N TYR A 30 3.79 -4.93 -1.39
CA TYR A 30 2.53 -5.60 -1.10
C TYR A 30 1.38 -4.60 -1.06
N LEU A 31 0.30 -4.92 -1.75
CA LEU A 31 -0.96 -4.19 -1.73
C LEU A 31 -1.82 -4.66 -0.54
N ALA A 32 -2.24 -3.70 0.27
CA ALA A 32 -3.10 -3.89 1.43
C ALA A 32 -4.44 -3.15 1.25
N ALA A 33 -5.52 -3.74 1.77
CA ALA A 33 -6.86 -3.18 1.78
C ALA A 33 -7.16 -2.52 3.13
N TYR A 34 -7.74 -1.32 3.10
CA TYR A 34 -8.00 -0.51 4.29
C TYR A 34 -9.44 -0.02 4.38
N VAL A 35 -9.95 -0.02 5.60
CA VAL A 35 -11.18 0.68 6.01
C VAL A 35 -10.77 2.02 6.61
N GLY A 36 -11.03 3.10 5.87
CA GLY A 36 -10.57 4.45 6.22
C GLY A 36 -9.14 4.75 5.75
N ASP A 37 -8.65 5.96 6.03
CA ASP A 37 -7.36 6.44 5.50
C ASP A 37 -6.16 5.86 6.30
N PRO A 38 -5.28 5.05 5.69
CA PRO A 38 -4.09 4.50 6.34
C PRO A 38 -3.05 5.54 6.78
N GLY A 39 -3.10 6.77 6.26
CA GLY A 39 -2.27 7.89 6.72
C GLY A 39 -2.74 8.51 8.04
N GLU A 40 -3.98 8.21 8.44
CA GLU A 40 -4.64 8.77 9.63
C GLU A 40 -5.03 7.65 10.60
N THR A 41 -6.33 7.39 10.79
CA THR A 41 -6.87 6.38 11.72
C THR A 41 -7.43 5.15 11.01
N GLY A 42 -7.12 4.97 9.72
CA GLY A 42 -7.59 3.83 8.93
C GLY A 42 -7.04 2.51 9.47
N VAL A 43 -7.84 1.45 9.32
CA VAL A 43 -7.50 0.12 9.82
C VAL A 43 -7.37 -0.82 8.64
N GLU A 44 -6.27 -1.58 8.62
CA GLU A 44 -6.11 -2.64 7.63
C GLU A 44 -7.17 -3.73 7.87
N VAL A 45 -7.68 -4.32 6.80
CA VAL A 45 -8.55 -5.50 6.92
C VAL A 45 -7.81 -6.57 7.74
N SER A 46 -8.50 -7.10 8.76
CA SER A 46 -7.94 -8.15 9.62
C SER A 46 -7.59 -9.37 8.79
N THR A 47 -6.44 -10.01 9.04
CA THR A 47 -6.08 -11.32 8.46
C THR A 47 -6.68 -12.51 9.22
N LEU A 48 -7.30 -12.25 10.39
CA LEU A 48 -7.87 -13.28 11.24
C LEU A 48 -9.27 -13.66 10.76
N ASP A 49 -9.45 -14.91 10.35
CA ASP A 49 -10.73 -15.53 9.95
C ASP A 49 -11.48 -14.85 8.78
N THR A 50 -10.85 -13.90 8.09
CA THR A 50 -11.44 -13.16 6.97
C THR A 50 -11.02 -13.67 5.59
N GLY A 51 -9.99 -14.52 5.52
CA GLY A 51 -9.37 -14.94 4.26
C GLY A 51 -8.50 -13.85 3.61
N TYR A 52 -8.41 -12.67 4.22
CA TYR A 52 -7.60 -11.56 3.72
C TYR A 52 -6.10 -11.82 3.90
N ALA A 53 -5.33 -11.49 2.87
CA ALA A 53 -3.88 -11.36 2.95
C ALA A 53 -3.44 -10.26 1.97
N ARG A 54 -2.39 -9.51 2.35
CA ARG A 54 -1.74 -8.56 1.43
C ARG A 54 -1.22 -9.30 0.21
N GLN A 55 -1.36 -8.67 -0.95
CA GLN A 55 -0.98 -9.28 -2.24
C GLN A 55 0.31 -8.67 -2.76
N ALA A 56 1.26 -9.49 -3.19
CA ALA A 56 2.47 -8.99 -3.84
C ALA A 56 2.10 -8.25 -5.14
N VAL A 57 2.71 -7.10 -5.36
CA VAL A 57 2.50 -6.27 -6.54
C VAL A 57 3.84 -5.83 -7.13
N THR A 58 3.90 -5.82 -8.46
CA THR A 58 5.06 -5.34 -9.20
C THR A 58 4.66 -4.12 -10.02
N PHE A 59 5.60 -3.19 -10.20
CA PHE A 59 5.39 -1.93 -10.90
C PHE A 59 6.36 -1.78 -12.07
N ALA A 60 5.91 -1.06 -13.09
CA ALA A 60 6.72 -0.72 -14.23
C ALA A 60 7.66 0.43 -13.85
N GLY A 61 8.72 0.63 -14.63
CA GLY A 61 9.57 1.80 -14.47
C GLY A 61 8.72 3.08 -14.55
N ALA A 62 8.94 3.99 -13.59
CA ALA A 62 8.20 5.24 -13.57
C ALA A 62 8.49 6.07 -14.82
N SER A 63 7.45 6.67 -15.40
CA SER A 63 7.54 7.60 -16.52
C SER A 63 6.56 8.76 -16.31
N ALA A 64 6.99 9.97 -16.67
CA ALA A 64 6.21 11.21 -16.49
C ALA A 64 5.63 11.41 -15.07
N GLY A 65 6.35 10.94 -14.03
CA GLY A 65 5.93 11.06 -12.64
C GLY A 65 4.88 10.05 -12.18
N SER A 66 4.66 8.98 -12.95
CA SER A 66 3.72 7.91 -12.61
C SER A 66 4.31 6.53 -12.88
N ALA A 67 3.84 5.51 -12.16
CA ALA A 67 4.15 4.11 -12.41
C ALA A 67 2.84 3.32 -12.31
N ALA A 68 2.66 2.36 -13.22
CA ALA A 68 1.52 1.45 -13.20
C ALA A 68 1.94 0.08 -12.65
N SER A 69 1.03 -0.61 -11.97
CA SER A 69 1.23 -2.02 -11.63
C SER A 69 1.17 -2.87 -12.90
N ASN A 70 1.98 -3.92 -12.97
CA ASN A 70 2.17 -4.68 -14.21
C ASN A 70 1.03 -5.69 -14.48
N ALA A 71 0.14 -5.89 -13.49
CA ALA A 71 -0.97 -6.82 -13.58
C ALA A 71 -2.14 -6.41 -12.68
N GLU A 72 -3.29 -7.00 -12.93
CA GLU A 72 -4.41 -7.03 -11.99
C GLU A 72 -4.00 -7.81 -10.74
N VAL A 73 -4.22 -7.20 -9.57
CA VAL A 73 -3.96 -7.82 -8.26
C VAL A 73 -5.30 -8.28 -7.69
N ALA A 74 -5.52 -9.58 -7.66
CA ALA A 74 -6.71 -10.17 -7.07
C ALA A 74 -6.48 -10.49 -5.60
N PHE A 75 -7.37 -10.02 -4.72
CA PHE A 75 -7.39 -10.46 -3.33
C PHE A 75 -8.07 -11.83 -3.21
N PRO A 76 -7.75 -12.63 -2.17
CA PRO A 76 -8.41 -13.91 -1.94
C PRO A 76 -9.92 -13.74 -1.72
N VAL A 77 -10.67 -14.83 -1.89
CA VAL A 77 -12.11 -14.83 -1.60
C VAL A 77 -12.32 -14.56 -0.12
N ALA A 78 -13.13 -13.55 0.20
CA ALA A 78 -13.49 -13.21 1.56
C ALA A 78 -14.25 -14.36 2.23
N THR A 79 -13.79 -14.79 3.40
CA THR A 79 -14.47 -15.79 4.24
C THR A 79 -15.28 -15.15 5.36
N ALA A 80 -15.11 -13.84 5.59
CA ALA A 80 -15.89 -13.01 6.50
C ALA A 80 -15.94 -11.56 5.97
N ASN A 81 -16.76 -10.71 6.60
CA ASN A 81 -16.91 -9.30 6.24
C ASN A 81 -15.61 -8.53 6.49
N TRP A 82 -15.09 -7.83 5.47
CA TRP A 82 -13.91 -6.97 5.55
C TRP A 82 -14.27 -5.52 5.87
N GLY A 83 -15.56 -5.19 5.87
CA GLY A 83 -16.08 -3.84 6.01
C GLY A 83 -16.14 -3.11 4.69
N THR A 84 -16.24 -1.77 4.76
CA THR A 84 -16.22 -0.91 3.57
C THR A 84 -14.79 -0.50 3.27
N VAL A 85 -14.14 -1.26 2.40
CA VAL A 85 -12.79 -0.97 1.91
C VAL A 85 -12.84 0.30 1.06
N SER A 86 -12.16 1.35 1.53
CA SER A 86 -12.17 2.67 0.89
C SER A 86 -10.79 3.14 0.45
N HIS A 87 -9.72 2.53 0.98
CA HIS A 87 -8.34 2.90 0.67
C HIS A 87 -7.51 1.67 0.36
N LEU A 88 -6.45 1.89 -0.42
CA LEU A 88 -5.40 0.94 -0.67
C LEU A 88 -4.08 1.49 -0.16
N ALA A 89 -3.21 0.59 0.30
CA ALA A 89 -1.89 0.91 0.81
C ALA A 89 -0.84 -0.03 0.21
N LEU A 90 0.39 0.47 0.05
CA LEU A 90 1.56 -0.30 -0.35
C LEU A 90 2.50 -0.44 0.84
N PHE A 91 2.92 -1.67 1.12
CA PHE A 91 3.86 -2.02 2.17
C PHE A 91 5.10 -2.72 1.61
N ASP A 92 6.21 -2.63 2.33
CA ASP A 92 7.45 -3.36 2.01
C ASP A 92 7.46 -4.82 2.50
N ALA A 93 6.43 -5.26 3.23
CA ALA A 93 6.32 -6.62 3.77
C ALA A 93 4.89 -7.19 3.72
N GLN A 94 4.79 -8.52 3.67
CA GLN A 94 3.51 -9.25 3.66
C GLN A 94 2.72 -9.10 4.98
N SER A 95 3.42 -8.92 6.09
CA SER A 95 2.84 -8.62 7.41
C SER A 95 3.77 -7.65 8.15
N GLY A 96 3.21 -6.71 8.90
CA GLY A 96 3.98 -5.63 9.52
C GLY A 96 4.59 -4.69 8.47
N GLY A 97 5.88 -4.39 8.61
CA GLY A 97 6.61 -3.54 7.66
C GLY A 97 6.24 -2.06 7.73
N ASN A 98 6.73 -1.31 6.74
CA ASN A 98 6.52 0.12 6.63
C ASN A 98 5.52 0.44 5.52
N LEU A 99 4.60 1.36 5.82
CA LEU A 99 3.74 1.96 4.80
C LEU A 99 4.61 2.77 3.84
N LEU A 100 4.45 2.56 2.53
CA LEU A 100 5.18 3.27 1.49
C LEU A 100 4.28 4.32 0.82
N TRP A 101 3.20 3.85 0.24
CA TRP A 101 2.21 4.67 -0.46
C TRP A 101 0.81 4.29 -0.01
N TYR A 102 -0.13 5.21 -0.17
CA TYR A 102 -1.53 4.96 0.07
C TYR A 102 -2.40 5.90 -0.75
N GLY A 103 -3.67 5.54 -0.90
CA GLY A 103 -4.63 6.41 -1.54
C GLY A 103 -6.05 5.91 -1.47
N PRO A 104 -7.02 6.81 -1.68
CA PRO A 104 -8.42 6.45 -1.75
C PRO A 104 -8.72 5.65 -3.01
N MET A 105 -9.68 4.74 -2.92
CA MET A 105 -10.30 4.09 -4.06
C MET A 105 -11.30 5.05 -4.69
N ALA A 106 -11.41 5.03 -6.03
CA ALA A 106 -12.43 5.82 -6.74
C ALA A 106 -13.86 5.44 -6.32
N THR A 107 -14.07 4.21 -5.89
CA THR A 107 -15.33 3.73 -5.34
C THR A 107 -15.03 2.76 -4.21
N ALA A 108 -15.47 3.09 -3.00
CA ALA A 108 -15.37 2.19 -1.86
C ALA A 108 -16.25 0.95 -2.09
N LYS A 109 -15.79 -0.21 -1.60
CA LYS A 109 -16.48 -1.48 -1.75
C LYS A 109 -16.73 -2.14 -0.41
N ALA A 110 -17.97 -2.52 -0.15
CA ALA A 110 -18.30 -3.44 0.93
C ALA A 110 -17.97 -4.86 0.48
N ILE A 111 -17.20 -5.59 1.29
CA ILE A 111 -16.74 -6.97 1.01
C ILE A 111 -17.12 -7.84 2.19
#